data_AF-A0A2K6CZY1-F1
#
_entry.id   AF-A0A2K6CZY1-F1
#
_cell.length_a   1.000
_cell.length_b   1.000
_cell.length_c   1.000
_cell.angle_alpha   90.00
_cell.angle_beta   90.00
_cell.angle_gamma   90.00
#
_symmetry.space_group_name_H-M   'P 1'
#
loop_
_entity.id
_entity.type
_entity.pdbx_description
1 polymer ?
#
loop_
_entity_poly.entity_id
_entity_poly.type
_entity_poly.pdbx_seq_one_letter_code
_entity_poly.pdbx_strand_id
1 'polypeptide(L)'
;MESEGPPESESSEFFSQQEEEDEEEEVQEPEETGPRNPLLQPALTGDVEGLQKIFEDPENPHHEQAMQLLLEEDIVGRNLLYAACMAGQSDVIRALAKYGVNLNEKTTRGYTLLHCAAAWGRLETLKALVELDVDIEALNFREERARDVAARYSQTECVEFLDWADARLTLKKYIAKVSLAVTDTEKGSGKLLKEDKNTILSACRAKNEWLETHTEASINELLEQRQQLEDTVTPIFAKMTTPRQVKSAKSITSHDQKRSQDDTSH
;
A
#
# COMPACT_ATOMS: atom_id res chain seq x y z
N MET A 1 -14.62 -65.50 -30.31
CA MET A 1 -13.45 -65.28 -29.45
C MET A 1 -12.74 -64.06 -30.01
N GLU A 2 -13.20 -62.89 -29.55
CA GLU A 2 -12.56 -61.58 -29.65
C GLU A 2 -11.28 -61.62 -28.77
N SER A 3 -10.22 -60.84 -28.92
CA SER A 3 -9.77 -59.80 -29.85
C SER A 3 -8.26 -59.58 -29.58
N GLU A 4 -7.53 -59.07 -30.57
CA GLU A 4 -6.10 -58.75 -30.54
C GLU A 4 -5.74 -57.53 -29.65
N GLY A 5 -4.47 -57.47 -29.20
CA GLY A 5 -3.80 -56.22 -28.77
C GLY A 5 -2.60 -56.43 -27.82
N PRO A 6 -1.35 -56.03 -28.17
CA PRO A 6 -0.13 -56.28 -27.38
C PRO A 6 0.41 -54.98 -26.69
N PRO A 7 1.66 -54.97 -26.19
CA PRO A 7 2.06 -54.92 -24.79
C PRO A 7 2.29 -53.50 -24.21
N GLU A 8 2.43 -53.47 -22.89
CA GLU A 8 2.74 -52.32 -22.04
C GLU A 8 3.97 -51.53 -22.52
N SER A 9 3.87 -50.20 -22.47
CA SER A 9 4.98 -49.27 -22.66
C SER A 9 5.14 -48.39 -21.44
N GLU A 10 6.31 -48.52 -20.83
CA GLU A 10 6.84 -47.69 -19.74
C GLU A 10 7.05 -46.25 -20.24
N SER A 11 6.56 -45.26 -19.48
CA SER A 11 7.20 -43.94 -19.29
C SER A 11 6.24 -42.99 -18.54
N SER A 12 6.15 -43.14 -17.21
CA SER A 12 5.52 -42.12 -16.36
C SER A 12 6.27 -41.91 -15.04
N GLU A 13 7.60 -41.82 -15.12
CA GLU A 13 8.46 -41.44 -14.00
C GLU A 13 9.35 -40.26 -14.38
N PHE A 14 8.77 -39.10 -14.69
CA PHE A 14 9.50 -37.83 -14.62
C PHE A 14 8.56 -36.63 -14.77
N PHE A 15 7.76 -36.32 -13.76
CA PHE A 15 7.42 -34.92 -13.51
C PHE A 15 7.21 -34.76 -12.01
N SER A 16 8.30 -34.30 -11.42
CA SER A 16 8.49 -33.82 -10.06
C SER A 16 7.19 -33.55 -9.32
N GLN A 17 6.87 -34.48 -8.42
CA GLN A 17 6.20 -34.14 -7.17
C GLN A 17 7.10 -33.11 -6.47
N GLN A 18 6.90 -31.83 -6.79
CA GLN A 18 7.06 -30.81 -5.77
C GLN A 18 5.87 -31.04 -4.85
N GLU A 19 6.13 -31.88 -3.85
CA GLU A 19 5.41 -31.86 -2.60
C GLU A 19 5.50 -30.42 -2.10
N GLU A 20 4.48 -29.62 -2.44
CA GLU A 20 4.08 -28.52 -1.57
C GLU A 20 3.57 -29.20 -0.30
N GLU A 21 4.51 -29.54 0.58
CA GLU A 21 4.27 -29.61 2.01
C GLU A 21 3.93 -28.17 2.44
N ASP A 22 2.73 -27.74 2.06
CA ASP A 22 2.03 -26.69 2.76
C ASP A 22 1.89 -27.21 4.18
N GLU A 23 2.80 -26.80 5.06
CA GLU A 23 2.46 -26.61 6.45
C GLU A 23 1.31 -25.60 6.47
N GLU A 24 0.09 -26.11 6.25
CA GLU A 24 -1.13 -25.54 6.75
C GLU A 24 -0.79 -25.15 8.19
N GLU A 25 -0.69 -23.84 8.46
CA GLU A 25 -0.79 -23.39 9.83
C GLU A 25 -2.15 -23.88 10.27
N GLU A 26 -2.12 -25.02 10.93
CA GLU A 26 -3.24 -25.66 11.56
C GLU A 26 -3.94 -24.53 12.28
N VAL A 27 -5.17 -24.25 11.84
CA VAL A 27 -6.03 -23.16 12.28
C VAL A 27 -6.43 -23.49 13.72
N GLN A 28 -5.45 -23.49 14.60
CA GLN A 28 -5.57 -23.83 16.00
C GLN A 28 -6.02 -22.55 16.69
N GLU A 29 -7.25 -22.60 17.19
CA GLU A 29 -7.66 -21.76 18.31
C GLU A 29 -6.55 -21.81 19.36
N PRO A 30 -6.19 -20.68 19.99
CA PRO A 30 -5.06 -20.66 20.91
C PRO A 30 -5.33 -21.64 22.06
N GLU A 31 -4.60 -22.77 22.07
CA GLU A 31 -4.55 -23.71 23.18
C GLU A 31 -4.14 -22.94 24.47
N GLU A 32 -5.09 -22.78 25.40
CA GLU A 32 -4.95 -22.10 26.69
C GLU A 32 -3.92 -22.77 27.60
N THR A 33 -2.62 -22.57 27.36
CA THR A 33 -1.56 -23.16 28.19
C THR A 33 -0.51 -22.14 28.67
N GLY A 34 -0.94 -20.90 28.95
CA GLY A 34 -0.13 -19.84 29.56
C GLY A 34 -0.79 -19.16 30.76
N PRO A 35 -0.05 -18.39 31.58
CA PRO A 35 -0.64 -17.55 32.62
C PRO A 35 -1.68 -16.61 31.97
N ARG A 36 -2.91 -16.63 32.49
CA ARG A 36 -4.06 -16.00 31.83
C ARG A 36 -3.87 -14.48 31.79
N ASN A 37 -3.48 -13.96 30.62
CA ASN A 37 -3.39 -12.53 30.38
C ASN A 37 -4.80 -11.90 30.56
N PRO A 38 -4.99 -10.98 31.53
CA PRO A 38 -6.30 -10.42 31.85
C PRO A 38 -6.88 -9.56 30.72
N LEU A 39 -6.04 -9.11 29.78
CA LEU A 39 -6.47 -8.37 28.59
C LEU A 39 -7.05 -9.29 27.51
N LEU A 40 -6.72 -10.58 27.52
CA LEU A 40 -7.08 -11.53 26.46
C LEU A 40 -8.58 -11.73 26.33
N GLN A 41 -9.29 -11.94 27.44
CA GLN A 41 -10.74 -12.16 27.38
C GLN A 41 -11.48 -10.91 26.88
N PRO A 42 -11.23 -9.70 27.41
CA PRO A 42 -11.81 -8.47 26.86
C PRO A 42 -11.48 -8.28 25.38
N ALA A 43 -10.24 -8.57 24.98
CA ALA A 43 -9.80 -8.43 23.59
C ALA A 43 -10.46 -9.41 22.63
N LEU A 44 -10.84 -10.61 23.08
CA LEU A 44 -11.53 -11.61 22.27
C LEU A 44 -13.04 -11.38 22.19
N THR A 45 -13.66 -10.87 23.27
CA THR A 45 -15.12 -10.64 23.31
C THR A 45 -15.54 -9.25 22.85
N GLY A 46 -14.60 -8.33 22.64
CA GLY A 46 -14.90 -6.96 22.27
C GLY A 46 -15.29 -6.07 23.45
N ASP A 47 -14.91 -6.45 24.68
CA ASP A 47 -15.20 -5.65 25.87
C ASP A 47 -14.19 -4.51 25.99
N VAL A 48 -14.45 -3.43 25.25
CA VAL A 48 -13.62 -2.23 25.23
C VAL A 48 -13.62 -1.55 26.59
N GLU A 49 -14.76 -1.51 27.29
CA GLU A 49 -14.86 -0.85 28.60
C GLU A 49 -14.03 -1.58 29.66
N GLY A 50 -14.15 -2.91 29.73
CA GLY A 50 -13.35 -3.74 30.64
C GLY A 50 -11.86 -3.65 30.33
N LEU A 51 -11.50 -3.59 29.04
CA LEU A 51 -10.12 -3.38 28.61
C LEU A 51 -9.61 -2.01 29.04
N GLN A 52 -10.34 -0.93 28.73
CA GLN A 52 -9.94 0.44 29.10
C GLN A 52 -9.82 0.61 30.60
N LYS A 53 -10.70 -0.04 31.39
CA LYS A 53 -10.60 -0.02 32.84
C LYS A 53 -9.27 -0.55 33.33
N ILE A 54 -8.70 -1.58 32.72
CA ILE A 54 -7.37 -2.09 33.10
C ILE A 54 -6.28 -1.03 32.87
N PHE A 55 -6.38 -0.25 31.79
CA PHE A 55 -5.40 0.80 31.48
C PHE A 55 -5.63 2.12 32.22
N GLU A 56 -6.86 2.44 32.63
CA GLU A 56 -7.23 3.76 33.15
C GLU A 56 -7.43 3.80 34.67
N ASP A 57 -7.77 2.67 35.30
CA ASP A 57 -8.05 2.57 36.74
C ASP A 57 -6.77 2.23 37.54
N PRO A 58 -6.20 3.17 38.32
CA PRO A 58 -5.00 2.92 39.11
C PRO A 58 -5.21 1.90 40.25
N GLU A 59 -6.45 1.64 40.64
CA GLU A 59 -6.78 0.62 41.65
C GLU A 59 -6.80 -0.79 41.03
N ASN A 60 -6.76 -0.91 39.69
CA ASN A 60 -6.72 -2.20 39.02
C ASN A 60 -5.37 -2.90 39.28
N PRO A 61 -5.36 -4.16 39.76
CA PRO A 61 -4.12 -4.90 40.05
C PRO A 61 -3.17 -5.03 38.85
N HIS A 62 -3.70 -4.93 37.63
CA HIS A 62 -2.94 -5.08 36.40
C HIS A 62 -2.60 -3.75 35.72
N HIS A 63 -2.98 -2.60 36.30
CA HIS A 63 -2.77 -1.27 35.70
C HIS A 63 -1.29 -0.99 35.40
N GLU A 64 -0.41 -1.19 36.38
CA GLU A 64 1.03 -0.95 36.21
C GLU A 64 1.67 -1.87 35.15
N GLN A 65 1.08 -3.06 34.93
CA GLN A 65 1.58 -4.07 33.99
C GLN A 65 0.83 -4.04 32.66
N ALA A 66 -0.19 -3.20 32.48
CA ALA A 66 -1.09 -3.24 31.33
C ALA A 66 -0.33 -3.10 29.99
N MET A 67 0.64 -2.19 29.93
CA MET A 67 1.49 -2.03 28.74
C MET A 67 2.39 -3.24 28.49
N GLN A 68 2.93 -3.86 29.54
CA GLN A 68 3.75 -5.07 29.39
C GLN A 68 2.90 -6.23 28.89
N LEU A 69 1.70 -6.41 29.43
CA LEU A 69 0.75 -7.45 29.03
C LEU A 69 0.23 -7.25 27.60
N LEU A 70 0.13 -6.00 27.13
CA LEU A 70 -0.25 -5.67 25.76
C LEU A 70 0.82 -6.07 24.74
N LEU A 71 2.09 -5.88 25.11
CA LEU A 71 3.27 -6.16 24.28
C LEU A 71 3.81 -7.59 24.46
N GLU A 72 3.16 -8.41 25.28
CA GLU A 72 3.55 -9.80 25.46
C GLU A 72 3.32 -10.57 24.17
N GLU A 73 4.36 -11.25 23.70
CA GLU A 73 4.35 -12.07 22.50
C GLU A 73 4.56 -13.54 22.86
N ASP A 74 3.90 -14.44 22.12
CA ASP A 74 4.18 -15.87 22.19
C ASP A 74 5.45 -16.25 21.41
N ILE A 75 5.77 -17.55 21.38
CA ILE A 75 6.96 -18.09 20.71
C ILE A 75 7.01 -17.84 19.19
N VAL A 76 5.88 -17.49 18.57
CA VAL A 76 5.78 -17.15 17.14
C VAL A 76 5.62 -15.65 16.91
N GLY A 77 5.71 -14.82 17.95
CA GLY A 77 5.61 -13.37 17.84
C GLY A 77 4.17 -12.87 17.69
N ARG A 78 3.17 -13.62 18.16
CA ARG A 78 1.78 -13.16 18.22
C ARG A 78 1.52 -12.51 19.58
N ASN A 79 0.95 -11.31 19.56
CA ASN A 79 0.56 -10.56 20.75
C ASN A 79 -0.98 -10.45 20.87
N LEU A 80 -1.45 -9.70 21.86
CA LEU A 80 -2.88 -9.46 22.11
C LEU A 80 -3.63 -8.90 20.90
N LEU A 81 -2.99 -8.00 20.14
CA LEU A 81 -3.60 -7.40 18.95
C LEU A 81 -3.84 -8.44 17.86
N TYR A 82 -2.93 -9.42 17.73
CA TYR A 82 -3.11 -10.54 16.81
C TYR A 82 -4.38 -11.33 17.14
N ALA A 83 -4.59 -11.66 18.41
CA ALA A 83 -5.79 -12.36 18.88
C ALA A 83 -7.07 -11.54 18.64
N ALA A 84 -7.06 -10.24 18.92
CA ALA A 84 -8.17 -9.34 18.62
C ALA A 84 -8.46 -9.28 17.10
N CYS A 85 -7.43 -9.31 16.25
CA CYS A 85 -7.59 -9.37 14.80
C CYS A 85 -8.19 -10.70 14.33
N MET A 86 -7.79 -11.84 14.91
CA MET A 86 -8.42 -13.13 14.62
C MET A 86 -9.91 -13.14 15.02
N ALA A 87 -10.23 -12.54 16.16
CA ALA A 87 -11.59 -12.44 16.69
C ALA A 87 -12.46 -11.38 15.96
N GLY A 88 -11.85 -10.51 15.15
CA GLY A 88 -12.57 -9.46 14.41
C GLY A 88 -12.97 -8.25 15.26
N GLN A 89 -12.26 -8.00 16.37
CA GLN A 89 -12.60 -6.96 17.34
C GLN A 89 -11.99 -5.61 16.96
N SER A 90 -12.55 -4.97 15.94
CA SER A 90 -12.08 -3.69 15.39
C SER A 90 -12.05 -2.56 16.44
N ASP A 91 -13.06 -2.48 17.30
CA ASP A 91 -13.13 -1.45 18.35
C ASP A 91 -12.05 -1.63 19.43
N VAL A 92 -11.72 -2.89 19.76
CA VAL A 92 -10.58 -3.21 20.64
C VAL A 92 -9.28 -2.75 20.01
N ILE A 93 -9.05 -3.02 18.72
CA ILE A 93 -7.84 -2.56 18.01
C ILE A 93 -7.74 -1.03 18.05
N ARG A 94 -8.84 -0.32 17.77
CA ARG A 94 -8.88 1.16 17.84
C ARG A 94 -8.63 1.69 19.25
N ALA A 95 -9.15 1.02 20.27
CA ALA A 95 -8.91 1.40 21.66
C ALA A 95 -7.44 1.20 22.04
N LEU A 96 -6.87 0.04 21.70
CA LEU A 96 -5.49 -0.30 22.01
C LEU A 96 -4.47 0.56 21.25
N ALA A 97 -4.77 0.96 20.02
CA ALA A 97 -3.93 1.85 19.23
C ALA A 97 -3.63 3.20 19.93
N LYS A 98 -4.52 3.65 20.83
CA LYS A 98 -4.34 4.90 21.60
C LYS A 98 -3.16 4.83 22.59
N TYR A 99 -2.71 3.63 22.95
CA TYR A 99 -1.58 3.44 23.86
C TYR A 99 -0.21 3.38 23.15
N GLY A 100 -0.14 3.77 21.86
CA GLY A 100 1.12 3.93 21.15
C GLY A 100 1.80 2.62 20.73
N VAL A 101 1.02 1.55 20.63
CA VAL A 101 1.49 0.24 20.12
C VAL A 101 1.86 0.31 18.65
N ASN A 102 2.84 -0.51 18.25
CA ASN A 102 3.22 -0.63 16.85
C ASN A 102 2.34 -1.67 16.14
N LEU A 103 1.42 -1.21 15.30
CA LEU A 103 0.50 -2.08 14.55
C LEU A 103 1.15 -2.79 13.35
N ASN A 104 2.39 -2.43 13.01
CA ASN A 104 3.17 -3.02 11.91
C ASN A 104 4.15 -4.10 12.38
N GLU A 105 4.05 -4.52 13.65
CA GLU A 105 4.79 -5.67 14.16
C GLU A 105 4.50 -6.92 13.32
N LYS A 106 5.55 -7.73 13.16
CA LYS A 106 5.54 -8.93 12.35
C LYS A 106 5.82 -10.13 13.26
N THR A 107 5.07 -11.19 13.06
CA THR A 107 5.38 -12.50 13.63
C THR A 107 6.73 -13.02 13.13
N THR A 108 7.22 -14.12 13.69
CA THR A 108 8.46 -14.79 13.24
C THR A 108 8.43 -15.17 11.76
N ARG A 109 7.24 -15.40 11.20
CA ARG A 109 6.97 -15.68 9.78
C ARG A 109 6.60 -14.43 8.97
N GLY A 110 6.78 -13.23 9.52
CA GLY A 110 6.54 -11.99 8.79
C GLY A 110 5.07 -11.58 8.66
N TYR A 111 4.13 -12.27 9.31
CA TYR A 111 2.71 -11.89 9.25
C TYR A 111 2.47 -10.63 10.08
N THR A 112 1.78 -9.66 9.50
CA THR A 112 1.25 -8.47 10.20
C THR A 112 -0.18 -8.69 10.64
N LEU A 113 -0.71 -7.79 11.47
CA LEU A 113 -2.14 -7.76 11.85
C LEU A 113 -3.07 -7.74 10.63
N LEU A 114 -2.66 -7.06 9.55
CA LEU A 114 -3.44 -6.99 8.31
C LEU A 114 -3.53 -8.36 7.61
N HIS A 115 -2.45 -9.14 7.57
CA HIS A 115 -2.49 -10.50 7.04
C HIS A 115 -3.40 -11.40 7.88
N CYS A 116 -3.35 -11.27 9.22
CA CYS A 116 -4.22 -12.02 10.11
C CYS A 116 -5.69 -11.70 9.85
N ALA A 117 -6.09 -10.42 9.89
CA ALA A 117 -7.47 -10.02 9.62
C ALA A 117 -7.93 -10.46 8.22
N ALA A 118 -7.04 -10.45 7.22
CA ALA A 118 -7.28 -10.94 5.87
C ALA A 118 -7.52 -12.46 5.82
N ALA A 119 -6.71 -13.27 6.50
CA ALA A 119 -6.87 -14.73 6.52
C ALA A 119 -8.22 -15.14 7.13
N TRP A 120 -8.62 -14.45 8.21
CA TRP A 120 -9.85 -14.72 8.97
C TRP A 120 -11.10 -14.02 8.44
N GLY A 121 -11.00 -13.30 7.32
CA GLY A 121 -12.15 -12.62 6.70
C GLY A 121 -12.74 -11.49 7.54
N ARG A 122 -11.94 -10.85 8.40
CA ARG A 122 -12.40 -9.80 9.33
C ARG A 122 -12.41 -8.43 8.65
N LEU A 123 -13.35 -8.22 7.74
CA LEU A 123 -13.45 -7.00 6.93
C LEU A 123 -13.43 -5.70 7.75
N GLU A 124 -14.25 -5.60 8.79
CA GLU A 124 -14.31 -4.39 9.62
C GLU A 124 -13.02 -4.14 10.41
N THR A 125 -12.28 -5.20 10.74
CA THR A 125 -10.96 -5.09 11.35
C THR A 125 -9.91 -4.64 10.33
N LEU A 126 -9.97 -5.14 9.08
CA LEU A 126 -9.10 -4.65 7.99
C LEU A 126 -9.32 -3.15 7.76
N LYS A 127 -10.58 -2.70 7.67
CA LYS A 127 -10.92 -1.27 7.54
C LYS A 127 -10.32 -0.45 8.67
N ALA A 128 -10.50 -0.89 9.91
CA ALA A 128 -9.94 -0.22 11.07
C ALA A 128 -8.41 -0.14 11.04
N LEU A 129 -7.72 -1.21 10.65
CA LEU A 129 -6.26 -1.21 10.51
C LEU A 129 -5.78 -0.25 9.41
N VAL A 130 -6.42 -0.24 8.24
CA VAL A 130 -6.07 0.67 7.14
C VAL A 130 -6.28 2.14 7.54
N GLU A 131 -7.34 2.45 8.29
CA GLU A 131 -7.57 3.79 8.84
C GLU A 131 -6.51 4.20 9.87
N LEU A 132 -5.85 3.24 10.52
CA LEU A 132 -4.74 3.46 11.45
C LEU A 132 -3.37 3.54 10.72
N ASP A 133 -3.38 3.74 9.40
CA ASP A 133 -2.19 3.92 8.54
C ASP A 133 -1.16 2.76 8.67
N VAL A 134 -1.63 1.52 8.82
CA VAL A 134 -0.74 0.34 8.74
C VAL A 134 -0.16 0.15 7.34
N ASP A 135 0.97 -0.53 7.25
CA ASP A 135 1.61 -0.88 5.99
C ASP A 135 0.84 -2.00 5.27
N ILE A 136 0.06 -1.61 4.27
CA ILE A 136 -0.74 -2.54 3.44
C ILE A 136 0.11 -3.33 2.43
N GLU A 137 1.35 -2.90 2.17
CA GLU A 137 2.26 -3.55 1.22
C GLU A 137 3.25 -4.50 1.90
N ALA A 138 3.15 -4.64 3.23
CA ALA A 138 4.01 -5.52 3.99
C ALA A 138 3.92 -6.96 3.44
N LEU A 139 5.08 -7.59 3.26
CA LEU A 139 5.19 -8.97 2.83
C LEU A 139 5.46 -9.90 4.03
N ASN A 140 4.85 -11.08 4.01
CA ASN A 140 5.17 -12.20 4.90
C ASN A 140 6.33 -13.05 4.35
N PHE A 141 6.67 -14.17 5.00
CA PHE A 141 7.74 -15.08 4.58
C PHE A 141 7.53 -15.74 3.21
N ARG A 142 6.28 -15.78 2.70
CA ARG A 142 5.92 -16.29 1.38
C ARG A 142 5.93 -15.21 0.29
N GLU A 143 6.40 -14.00 0.62
CA GLU A 143 6.29 -12.82 -0.25
C GLU A 143 4.82 -12.46 -0.60
N GLU A 144 3.87 -12.89 0.24
CA GLU A 144 2.45 -12.54 0.09
C GLU A 144 2.15 -11.22 0.80
N ARG A 145 1.28 -10.41 0.20
CA ARG A 145 0.59 -9.31 0.89
C ARG A 145 -0.65 -9.83 1.61
N ALA A 146 -1.24 -9.00 2.46
CA ALA A 146 -2.54 -9.30 3.08
C ALA A 146 -3.63 -9.63 2.06
N ARG A 147 -3.60 -8.98 0.89
CA ARG A 147 -4.52 -9.25 -0.23
C ARG A 147 -4.39 -10.69 -0.75
N ASP A 148 -3.15 -11.16 -0.93
CA ASP A 148 -2.88 -12.50 -1.45
C ASP A 148 -3.30 -13.57 -0.44
N VAL A 149 -3.07 -13.30 0.85
CA VAL A 149 -3.59 -14.15 1.93
C VAL A 149 -5.12 -14.19 1.92
N ALA A 150 -5.82 -13.06 1.81
CA ALA A 150 -7.27 -13.04 1.70
C ALA A 150 -7.76 -13.87 0.51
N ALA A 151 -7.10 -13.77 -0.65
CA ALA A 151 -7.43 -14.54 -1.83
C ALA A 151 -7.22 -16.06 -1.62
N ARG A 152 -6.11 -16.45 -1.00
CA ARG A 152 -5.79 -17.85 -0.68
C ARG A 152 -6.83 -18.49 0.24
N TYR A 153 -7.37 -17.74 1.20
CA TYR A 153 -8.46 -18.19 2.08
C TYR A 153 -9.87 -17.88 1.55
N SER A 154 -10.00 -17.47 0.28
CA SER A 154 -11.30 -17.17 -0.36
C SER A 154 -12.14 -16.08 0.33
N GLN A 155 -11.47 -15.09 0.95
CA GLN A 155 -12.11 -13.97 1.64
C GLN A 155 -12.39 -12.82 0.67
N THR A 156 -13.38 -13.00 -0.22
CA THR A 156 -13.65 -12.09 -1.35
C THR A 156 -13.84 -10.63 -0.95
N GLU A 157 -14.64 -10.34 0.09
CA GLU A 157 -14.89 -8.97 0.54
C GLU A 157 -13.60 -8.29 1.04
N CYS A 158 -12.70 -9.06 1.65
CA CYS A 158 -11.40 -8.57 2.09
C CYS A 158 -10.48 -8.28 0.90
N VAL A 159 -10.51 -9.12 -0.14
CA VAL A 159 -9.76 -8.87 -1.39
C VAL A 159 -10.25 -7.58 -2.05
N GLU A 160 -11.56 -7.41 -2.22
CA GLU A 160 -12.15 -6.21 -2.83
C GLU A 160 -11.76 -4.93 -2.06
N PHE A 161 -11.83 -4.97 -0.73
CA PHE A 161 -11.42 -3.86 0.10
C PHE A 161 -9.92 -3.56 0.00
N LEU A 162 -9.06 -4.59 -0.02
CA LEU A 162 -7.62 -4.40 -0.14
C LEU A 162 -7.21 -3.90 -1.53
N ASP A 163 -7.87 -4.36 -2.59
CA ASP A 163 -7.72 -3.81 -3.95
C ASP A 163 -8.09 -2.31 -4.00
N TRP A 164 -9.16 -1.94 -3.30
CA TRP A 164 -9.56 -0.55 -3.14
C TRP A 164 -8.52 0.28 -2.37
N ALA A 165 -8.04 -0.24 -1.23
CA ALA A 165 -7.03 0.42 -0.41
C ALA A 165 -5.71 0.60 -1.17
N ASP A 166 -5.29 -0.39 -1.96
CA ASP A 166 -4.10 -0.34 -2.80
C ASP A 166 -4.21 0.71 -3.91
N ALA A 167 -5.37 0.81 -4.58
CA ALA A 167 -5.62 1.84 -5.58
C ALA A 167 -5.54 3.25 -4.96
N ARG A 168 -6.10 3.41 -3.76
CA ARG A 168 -6.08 4.66 -3.00
C ARG A 168 -4.67 5.03 -2.55
N LEU A 169 -3.90 4.08 -2.04
CA LEU A 169 -2.49 4.27 -1.66
C LEU A 169 -1.65 4.65 -2.89
N THR A 170 -1.87 3.98 -4.02
CA THR A 170 -1.14 4.24 -5.26
C THR A 170 -1.34 5.68 -5.74
N LEU A 171 -2.57 6.21 -5.69
CA LEU A 171 -2.84 7.61 -5.99
C LEU A 171 -2.14 8.55 -4.99
N LYS A 172 -2.25 8.29 -3.67
CA LYS A 172 -1.57 9.09 -2.62
C LYS A 172 -0.06 9.15 -2.84
N LYS A 173 0.58 8.02 -3.13
CA LYS A 173 2.01 7.92 -3.45
C LYS A 173 2.38 8.67 -4.72
N TYR A 174 1.56 8.57 -5.76
CA TYR A 174 1.79 9.28 -7.00
C TYR A 174 1.74 10.80 -6.80
N ILE A 175 0.75 11.30 -6.05
CA ILE A 175 0.66 12.72 -5.67
C ILE A 175 1.91 13.16 -4.90
N ALA A 176 2.35 12.36 -3.91
CA ALA A 176 3.56 12.65 -3.12
C ALA A 176 4.82 12.69 -3.99
N LYS A 177 4.99 11.71 -4.89
CA LYS A 177 6.11 11.64 -5.84
C LYS A 177 6.17 12.87 -6.75
N VAL A 178 5.03 13.27 -7.32
CA VAL A 178 4.93 14.44 -8.20
C VAL A 178 5.26 15.72 -7.42
N SER A 179 4.69 15.87 -6.23
CA SER A 179 4.94 17.03 -5.36
C SER A 179 6.42 17.16 -5.00
N LEU A 180 7.07 16.05 -4.63
CA LEU A 180 8.50 16.01 -4.30
C LEU A 180 9.39 16.32 -5.50
N ALA A 181 9.07 15.78 -6.68
CA ALA A 181 9.80 16.06 -7.90
C ALA A 181 9.82 17.56 -8.24
N VAL A 182 8.75 18.30 -7.91
CA VAL A 182 8.69 19.75 -8.14
C VAL A 182 9.49 20.54 -7.10
N THR A 183 9.50 20.13 -5.83
CA THR A 183 10.23 20.84 -4.76
C THR A 183 11.74 20.62 -4.85
N ASP A 184 12.22 19.44 -5.26
CA ASP A 184 13.65 19.16 -5.41
C ASP A 184 14.31 19.94 -6.57
N THR A 185 13.53 20.34 -7.59
CA THR A 185 14.02 21.21 -8.68
C THR A 185 14.48 22.59 -8.21
N GLU A 186 14.21 22.99 -6.97
CA GLU A 186 14.76 24.21 -6.38
C GLU A 186 16.27 24.13 -6.10
N LYS A 187 16.83 22.92 -6.02
CA LYS A 187 18.27 22.68 -5.76
C LYS A 187 19.08 22.39 -7.03
N GLY A 188 18.42 22.21 -8.18
CA GLY A 188 19.05 21.83 -9.46
C GLY A 188 18.90 22.86 -10.59
N SER A 189 19.79 22.80 -11.58
CA SER A 189 19.98 23.77 -12.67
C SER A 189 18.84 23.84 -13.71
N GLY A 190 17.80 23.00 -13.60
CA GLY A 190 16.65 22.95 -14.50
C GLY A 190 15.45 23.71 -13.95
N LYS A 191 15.38 25.02 -14.20
CA LYS A 191 14.29 25.86 -13.68
C LYS A 191 12.97 25.55 -14.39
N LEU A 192 12.09 24.80 -13.72
CA LEU A 192 10.68 24.73 -14.09
C LEU A 192 10.06 26.14 -14.02
N LEU A 193 9.24 26.51 -15.01
CA LEU A 193 8.54 27.79 -15.03
C LEU A 193 7.67 27.89 -13.77
N LYS A 194 7.62 29.08 -13.16
CA LYS A 194 6.80 29.32 -11.96
C LYS A 194 5.32 28.97 -12.21
N GLU A 195 4.83 29.21 -13.42
CA GLU A 195 3.47 28.85 -13.85
C GLU A 195 3.28 27.33 -13.90
N ASP A 196 4.15 26.59 -14.57
CA ASP A 196 4.11 25.12 -14.64
C ASP A 196 4.21 24.48 -13.23
N LYS A 197 5.05 25.03 -12.35
CA LYS A 197 5.12 24.62 -10.93
C LYS A 197 3.78 24.78 -10.22
N ASN A 198 3.19 25.97 -10.35
CA ASN A 198 1.91 26.28 -9.71
C ASN A 198 0.79 25.37 -10.23
N THR A 199 0.77 25.07 -11.54
CA THR A 199 -0.19 24.14 -12.13
C THR A 199 -0.06 22.73 -11.54
N ILE A 200 1.16 22.18 -11.45
CA ILE A 200 1.37 20.85 -10.86
C ILE A 200 0.94 20.83 -9.39
N LEU A 201 1.40 21.81 -8.58
CA LEU A 201 1.07 21.85 -7.16
C LEU A 201 -0.43 22.05 -6.93
N SER A 202 -1.10 22.84 -7.76
CA SER A 202 -2.56 23.01 -7.72
C SER A 202 -3.28 21.70 -8.05
N ALA A 203 -2.81 20.97 -9.07
CA ALA A 203 -3.38 19.66 -9.42
C ALA A 203 -3.19 18.63 -8.29
N CYS A 204 -1.99 18.55 -7.71
CA CYS A 204 -1.71 17.68 -6.55
C CYS A 204 -2.61 18.00 -5.35
N ARG A 205 -2.81 19.29 -5.03
CA ARG A 205 -3.72 19.71 -3.95
C ARG A 205 -5.16 19.29 -4.24
N ALA A 206 -5.64 19.52 -5.45
CA ALA A 206 -6.99 19.12 -5.85
C ALA A 206 -7.20 17.60 -5.75
N LYS A 207 -6.20 16.79 -6.13
CA LYS A 207 -6.31 15.33 -5.99
C LYS A 207 -6.28 14.86 -4.53
N ASN A 208 -5.49 15.51 -3.67
CA ASN A 208 -5.51 15.23 -2.22
C ASN A 208 -6.86 15.60 -1.59
N GLU A 209 -7.39 16.79 -1.90
CA GLU A 209 -8.72 17.21 -1.43
C GLU A 209 -9.82 16.26 -1.92
N TRP A 210 -9.71 15.77 -3.15
CA TRP A 210 -10.63 14.76 -3.67
C TRP A 210 -10.56 13.45 -2.89
N LEU A 211 -9.35 12.97 -2.53
CA LEU A 211 -9.15 11.79 -1.69
C LEU A 211 -9.75 11.93 -0.28
N GLU A 212 -9.77 13.15 0.27
CA GLU A 212 -10.35 13.42 1.59
C GLU A 212 -11.88 13.50 1.54
N THR A 213 -12.44 14.00 0.45
CA THR A 213 -13.90 14.20 0.29
C THR A 213 -14.64 12.98 -0.24
N HIS A 214 -13.97 12.11 -1.01
CA HIS A 214 -14.56 10.91 -1.61
C HIS A 214 -13.99 9.65 -0.96
N THR A 215 -14.32 9.44 0.32
CA THR A 215 -13.81 8.29 1.10
C THR A 215 -14.32 6.95 0.58
N GLU A 216 -15.44 6.93 -0.16
CA GLU A 216 -16.06 5.72 -0.72
C GLU A 216 -15.92 5.63 -2.26
N ALA A 217 -14.97 6.36 -2.85
CA ALA A 217 -14.78 6.33 -4.30
C ALA A 217 -14.44 4.94 -4.82
N SER A 218 -14.96 4.53 -5.97
CA SER A 218 -14.63 3.25 -6.59
C SER A 218 -13.17 3.17 -7.06
N ILE A 219 -12.66 1.94 -7.25
CA ILE A 219 -11.33 1.70 -7.82
C ILE A 219 -11.16 2.41 -9.17
N ASN A 220 -12.19 2.38 -10.02
CA ASN A 220 -12.15 3.01 -11.34
C ASN A 220 -12.00 4.53 -11.24
N GLU A 221 -12.72 5.18 -10.32
CA GLU A 221 -12.59 6.62 -10.10
C GLU A 221 -11.20 6.98 -9.57
N LEU A 222 -10.63 6.18 -8.66
CA LEU A 222 -9.26 6.36 -8.16
C LEU A 222 -8.22 6.27 -9.30
N LEU A 223 -8.36 5.29 -10.19
CA LEU A 223 -7.50 5.13 -11.36
C LEU A 223 -7.66 6.31 -12.34
N GLU A 224 -8.88 6.80 -12.53
CA GLU A 224 -9.13 7.97 -13.37
C GLU A 224 -8.49 9.23 -12.79
N GLN A 225 -8.62 9.47 -11.48
CA GLN A 225 -7.97 10.61 -10.82
C GLN A 225 -6.44 10.56 -10.95
N ARG A 226 -5.85 9.36 -10.86
CA ARG A 226 -4.43 9.15 -11.11
C ARG A 226 -4.06 9.48 -12.55
N GLN A 227 -4.80 8.97 -13.53
CA GLN A 227 -4.53 9.23 -14.95
C GLN A 227 -4.65 10.71 -15.28
N GLN A 228 -5.66 11.41 -14.76
CA GLN A 228 -5.83 12.86 -14.95
C GLN A 228 -4.65 13.66 -14.41
N LEU A 229 -4.08 13.26 -13.26
CA LEU A 229 -2.88 13.89 -12.73
C LEU A 229 -1.66 13.59 -13.62
N GLU A 230 -1.53 12.34 -14.08
CA GLU A 230 -0.45 11.92 -14.98
C GLU A 230 -0.47 12.67 -16.32
N ASP A 231 -1.63 12.84 -16.92
CA ASP A 231 -1.84 13.59 -18.17
C ASP A 231 -1.48 15.07 -18.01
N THR A 232 -1.73 15.64 -16.82
CA THR A 232 -1.37 17.03 -16.51
C THR A 232 0.15 17.19 -16.35
N VAL A 233 0.79 16.23 -15.69
CA VAL A 233 2.19 16.33 -15.24
C VAL A 233 3.18 15.91 -16.32
N THR A 234 2.88 14.85 -17.08
CA THR A 234 3.73 14.30 -18.15
C THR A 234 4.20 15.32 -19.18
N PRO A 235 3.34 16.14 -19.82
CA PRO A 235 3.78 17.12 -20.81
C PRO A 235 4.64 18.23 -20.19
N ILE A 236 4.38 18.59 -18.93
CA ILE A 236 5.18 19.58 -18.20
C ILE A 236 6.57 19.02 -17.91
N PHE A 237 6.66 17.76 -17.49
CA PHE A 237 7.94 17.11 -17.25
C PHE A 237 8.73 16.84 -18.54
N ALA A 238 8.07 16.54 -19.66
CA ALA A 238 8.74 16.38 -20.96
C ALA A 238 9.42 17.68 -21.46
N LYS A 239 8.86 18.85 -21.13
CA LYS A 239 9.52 20.15 -21.38
C LYS A 239 10.82 20.32 -20.59
N MET A 240 11.01 19.58 -19.48
CA MET A 240 12.25 19.61 -18.68
C MET A 240 13.39 18.80 -19.33
N THR A 241 13.06 17.71 -20.02
CA THR A 241 14.03 16.78 -20.64
C THR A 241 14.46 17.19 -22.05
N THR A 242 13.75 18.12 -22.69
CA THR A 242 14.11 18.62 -24.02
C THR A 242 15.03 19.84 -23.93
N PRO A 243 16.25 19.81 -24.49
CA PRO A 243 17.12 20.98 -24.51
C PRO A 243 16.45 22.12 -25.28
N ARG A 244 16.31 23.29 -24.67
CA ARG A 244 15.88 24.51 -25.36
C ARG A 244 16.81 24.77 -26.55
N GLN A 245 16.34 24.56 -27.77
CA GLN A 245 17.02 25.12 -28.94
C GLN A 245 16.96 26.65 -28.83
N VAL A 246 18.10 27.25 -28.53
CA VAL A 246 18.30 28.70 -28.63
C VAL A 246 18.12 29.05 -30.11
N LYS A 247 16.96 29.62 -30.47
CA LYS A 247 16.78 30.26 -31.77
C LYS A 247 17.75 31.44 -31.84
N SER A 248 18.93 31.22 -32.41
CA SER A 248 19.84 32.29 -32.81
C SER A 248 19.24 32.99 -34.03
N ALA A 249 18.31 33.91 -33.79
CA ALA A 249 17.90 34.89 -34.77
C ALA A 249 18.98 35.98 -34.84
N LYS A 250 19.88 35.88 -35.83
CA LYS A 250 20.56 37.04 -36.40
C LYS A 250 20.30 37.04 -37.90
N SER A 251 19.27 37.79 -38.29
CA SER A 251 19.16 38.34 -39.63
C SER A 251 20.26 39.38 -39.82
N ILE A 252 21.12 39.21 -40.82
CA ILE A 252 21.65 40.36 -41.57
C ILE A 252 21.40 40.05 -43.04
N THR A 253 20.42 40.77 -43.55
CA THR A 253 20.07 40.97 -44.96
C THR A 253 21.28 41.41 -45.77
N SER A 254 21.68 40.63 -46.77
CA SER A 254 22.48 41.12 -47.90
C SER A 254 21.56 41.26 -49.11
N HIS A 255 20.94 42.43 -49.26
CA HIS A 255 20.25 42.81 -50.48
C HIS A 255 20.76 44.18 -50.94
N ASP A 256 21.40 44.14 -52.11
CA ASP A 256 21.42 45.16 -53.15
C ASP A 256 21.88 46.59 -52.81
N GLN A 257 23.15 46.85 -53.14
CA GLN A 257 23.62 48.17 -53.49
C GLN A 257 23.78 48.29 -55.02
N LYS A 258 22.80 48.99 -55.57
CA LYS A 258 22.62 49.52 -56.92
C LYS A 258 23.91 50.06 -57.58
N ARG A 259 23.99 49.78 -58.89
CA ARG A 259 24.22 50.75 -60.00
C ARG A 259 25.66 51.17 -60.31
N SER A 260 26.20 50.56 -61.37
CA SER A 260 27.07 51.26 -62.33
C SER A 260 26.39 51.15 -63.69
N GLN A 261 26.02 52.31 -64.25
CA GLN A 261 25.51 52.47 -65.61
C GLN A 261 26.55 53.27 -66.39
N ASP A 262 26.74 52.86 -67.65
CA ASP A 262 27.27 53.61 -68.80
C ASP A 262 28.79 53.92 -68.76
N ASP A 263 29.58 53.90 -69.84
CA ASP A 263 29.28 54.14 -71.25
C ASP A 263 30.51 53.83 -72.16
N THR A 264 30.28 53.76 -73.48
CA THR A 264 31.20 54.05 -74.61
C THR A 264 32.28 53.07 -75.13
N SER A 265 32.01 52.54 -76.33
CA SER A 265 32.82 52.59 -77.58
C SER A 265 34.29 52.11 -77.62
N HIS A 266 34.56 51.01 -78.32
CA HIS A 266 35.08 50.93 -79.71
C HIS A 266 35.29 49.47 -80.14
#